data_AF-A0A1C6J7P5-F1
#
_entry.id   AF-A0A1C6J7P5-F1
#
_cell.length_a   1.000
_cell.length_b   1.000
_cell.length_c   1.000
_cell.angle_alpha   90.00
_cell.angle_beta   90.00
_cell.angle_gamma   90.00
#
_symmetry.space_group_name_H-M   'P 1'
#
loop_
_entity.id
_entity.type
_entity.pdbx_description
1 polymer ?
#
loop_
_entity_poly.entity_id
_entity_poly.type
_entity_poly.pdbx_seq_one_letter_code
_entity_poly.pdbx_strand_id
1 'polypeptide(L)'
;MDINIARDLIAQTDEGSYYLGLGMSLWYTGTEEYIEGRNCPVFVIGTDHEEHFTKEKYYAAGDNVVYYYDPLGDAWLLLGAG
;
A
#
# COMPACT_ATOMS: atom_id res chain seq x y z
N MET A 1 -10.27 -7.79 -6.29
CA MET A 1 -8.93 -8.05 -6.87
C MET A 1 -8.22 -9.07 -5.98
N ASP A 2 -7.31 -9.90 -6.51
CA ASP A 2 -6.52 -10.83 -5.67
C ASP A 2 -5.53 -10.04 -4.80
N ILE A 3 -5.42 -10.39 -3.52
CA ILE A 3 -4.56 -9.70 -2.55
C ILE A 3 -3.08 -9.79 -2.97
N ASN A 4 -2.64 -10.91 -3.53
CA ASN A 4 -1.25 -11.06 -3.98
C ASN A 4 -0.97 -10.17 -5.18
N ILE A 5 -1.92 -10.06 -6.12
CA ILE A 5 -1.80 -9.16 -7.28
C ILE A 5 -1.71 -7.70 -6.80
N ALA A 6 -2.59 -7.29 -5.88
CA ALA A 6 -2.58 -5.94 -5.32
C ALA A 6 -1.27 -5.63 -4.58
N ARG A 7 -0.75 -6.60 -3.82
CA ARG A 7 0.55 -6.50 -3.14
C ARG A 7 1.69 -6.34 -4.14
N ASP A 8 1.71 -7.19 -5.17
CA ASP A 8 2.77 -7.17 -6.18
C ASP A 8 2.73 -5.88 -7.01
N LEU A 9 1.53 -5.31 -7.26
CA LEU A 9 1.40 -3.99 -7.88
C LEU A 9 2.09 -2.90 -7.05
N ILE A 10 1.84 -2.87 -5.73
CA ILE A 10 2.49 -1.90 -4.83
C ILE A 10 4.01 -2.14 -4.79
N ALA A 11 4.44 -3.39 -4.68
CA ALA A 11 5.86 -3.76 -4.63
C ALA A 11 6.64 -3.40 -5.90
N GLN A 12 5.96 -3.34 -7.05
CA GLN A 12 6.54 -2.94 -8.34
C GLN A 12 6.67 -1.41 -8.51
N THR A 13 6.05 -0.61 -7.64
CA THR A 13 6.24 0.85 -7.68
C THR A 13 7.65 1.24 -7.24
N ASP A 14 8.16 2.39 -7.69
CA ASP A 14 9.46 2.92 -7.26
C ASP A 14 9.54 3.04 -5.73
N GLU A 15 8.47 3.51 -5.11
CA GLU A 15 8.40 3.68 -3.66
C GLU A 15 8.28 2.34 -2.92
N GLY A 16 7.42 1.43 -3.39
CA GLY A 16 7.25 0.11 -2.78
C GLY A 16 8.53 -0.72 -2.86
N SER A 17 9.16 -0.77 -4.03
CA SER A 17 10.43 -1.47 -4.22
C SER A 17 11.57 -0.87 -3.39
N TYR A 18 11.61 0.46 -3.25
CA TYR A 18 12.57 1.15 -2.40
C TYR A 18 12.45 0.72 -0.93
N TYR A 19 11.24 0.78 -0.36
CA TYR A 19 11.03 0.43 1.05
C TYR A 19 11.24 -1.06 1.33
N LEU A 20 10.79 -1.94 0.43
CA LEU A 20 11.07 -3.37 0.53
C LEU A 20 12.58 -3.64 0.46
N GLY A 21 13.31 -2.89 -0.38
CA GLY A 21 14.78 -2.94 -0.46
C GLY A 21 15.51 -2.50 0.82
N LEU A 22 14.87 -1.66 1.65
CA LEU A 22 15.35 -1.28 2.97
C LEU A 22 15.08 -2.34 4.06
N GLY A 23 14.44 -3.46 3.71
CA GLY A 23 14.06 -4.52 4.66
C GLY A 23 12.72 -4.29 5.35
N MET A 24 11.93 -3.30 4.90
CA MET A 24 10.56 -3.13 5.37
C MET A 24 9.66 -4.23 4.82
N SER A 25 8.51 -4.42 5.45
CA SER A 25 7.53 -5.43 5.05
C SER A 25 6.20 -4.79 4.70
N LEU A 26 5.58 -5.30 3.63
CA LEU A 26 4.26 -4.88 3.15
C LEU A 26 3.21 -5.90 3.58
N TRP A 27 2.28 -5.48 4.43
CA TRP A 27 1.26 -6.34 5.04
C TRP A 27 -0.14 -5.93 4.61
N TYR A 28 -0.98 -6.91 4.30
CA TYR A 28 -2.41 -6.66 4.10
C TYR A 28 -3.06 -6.35 5.45
N THR A 29 -3.84 -5.28 5.51
CA THR A 29 -4.47 -4.82 6.75
C THR A 29 -5.75 -5.59 7.12
N GLY A 30 -6.28 -6.40 6.20
CA GLY A 30 -7.58 -7.06 6.38
C GLY A 30 -8.76 -6.22 5.90
N THR A 31 -8.54 -4.97 5.47
CA THR A 31 -9.59 -4.04 5.04
C THR A 31 -9.45 -3.65 3.58
N GLU A 32 -10.56 -3.23 2.99
CA GLU A 32 -10.64 -2.68 1.64
C GLU A 32 -11.24 -1.27 1.72
N GLU A 33 -10.79 -0.39 0.83
CA GLU A 33 -11.28 0.99 0.72
C GLU A 33 -11.98 1.21 -0.62
N TYR A 34 -13.05 2.00 -0.62
CA TYR A 34 -13.79 2.29 -1.84
C TYR A 34 -13.28 3.57 -2.49
N ILE A 35 -12.39 3.43 -3.47
CA ILE A 35 -11.67 4.54 -4.11
C ILE A 35 -12.06 4.57 -5.58
N GLU A 36 -12.55 5.73 -6.07
CA GLU A 36 -12.86 5.94 -7.50
C GLU A 36 -13.77 4.82 -8.08
N GLY A 37 -14.80 4.43 -7.32
CA GLY A 37 -15.77 3.41 -7.74
C GLY A 37 -15.33 1.95 -7.56
N ARG A 38 -14.17 1.70 -6.94
CA ARG A 38 -13.52 0.37 -6.85
C ARG A 38 -13.20 -0.01 -5.41
N ASN A 39 -13.34 -1.29 -5.08
CA ASN A 39 -12.83 -1.84 -3.81
C ASN A 39 -11.33 -2.14 -3.96
N CYS A 40 -10.51 -1.40 -3.24
CA CYS A 40 -9.06 -1.49 -3.25
C CYS A 40 -8.58 -2.08 -1.90
N PRO A 41 -8.01 -3.30 -1.88
CA PRO A 41 -7.38 -3.85 -0.69
C PRO A 41 -6.30 -2.92 -0.14
N VAL A 42 -6.32 -2.70 1.18
CA VAL A 42 -5.40 -1.81 1.88
C VAL A 42 -4.23 -2.57 2.47
N PHE A 43 -3.03 -2.07 2.20
CA PHE A 43 -1.76 -2.55 2.71
C PHE A 43 -1.10 -1.48 3.57
N VAL A 44 -0.25 -1.94 4.48
CA VAL A 44 0.61 -1.10 5.28
C VAL A 44 2.05 -1.52 5.06
N ILE A 45 2.91 -0.56 4.77
CA ILE A 45 4.36 -0.77 4.81
C ILE A 45 4.88 -0.32 6.16
N GLY A 46 5.78 -1.10 6.72
CA GLY A 46 6.33 -0.83 8.03
C GLY A 46 7.54 -1.68 8.31
N THR A 47 8.27 -1.29 9.34
CA THR A 47 9.42 -2.04 9.82
C THR A 47 8.92 -3.03 10.87
N ASP A 48 9.16 -4.31 10.60
CA ASP A 48 8.89 -5.38 11.56
C ASP A 48 10.08 -5.50 12.51
N HIS A 49 9.96 -4.91 13.70
CA HIS A 49 10.89 -5.17 14.79
C HIS A 49 10.35 -6.33 15.63
N GLU A 50 11.25 -7.13 16.22
CA GLU A 50 10.92 -8.40 16.91
C GLU A 50 9.77 -8.31 17.94
N GLU A 51 9.53 -7.13 18.53
CA GLU A 51 8.42 -6.90 19.47
C GLU A 51 7.27 -6.05 18.89
N HIS A 52 7.52 -5.27 17.83
CA HIS A 52 6.57 -4.27 17.32
C HIS A 52 6.70 -4.02 15.81
N PHE A 53 5.57 -4.05 15.11
CA PHE A 53 5.47 -3.55 13.74
C PHE A 53 5.20 -2.04 13.74
N THR A 54 6.19 -1.26 13.31
CA THR A 54 6.05 0.20 13.15
C THR A 54 5.43 0.49 11.80
N LYS A 55 4.15 0.87 11.80
CA LYS A 55 3.41 1.27 10.60
C LYS A 55 3.91 2.62 10.09
N GLU A 56 4.35 2.69 8.84
CA GLU A 56 4.82 3.95 8.25
C GLU A 56 3.82 4.55 7.26
N LYS A 57 3.44 3.78 6.22
CA LYS A 57 2.55 4.27 5.16
C LYS A 57 1.49 3.25 4.78
N TYR A 58 0.35 3.77 4.37
CA TYR A 58 -0.76 2.97 3.85
C TYR A 58 -0.85 3.11 2.33
N TYR A 59 -1.10 1.98 1.69
CA TYR A 59 -1.27 1.86 0.25
C TYR A 59 -2.56 1.11 -0.04
N ALA A 60 -3.24 1.48 -1.11
CA ALA A 60 -4.37 0.73 -1.64
C ALA A 60 -4.12 0.45 -3.11
N ALA A 61 -4.49 -0.72 -3.60
CA ALA A 61 -4.32 -1.06 -5.01
C ALA A 61 -5.59 -1.66 -5.60
N GLY A 62 -5.94 -1.22 -6.80
CA GLY A 62 -7.15 -1.67 -7.50
C GLY A 62 -7.05 -1.39 -8.99
N ASP A 63 -7.40 -2.39 -9.81
CA ASP A 63 -7.41 -2.31 -11.29
C ASP A 63 -6.14 -1.69 -11.89
N ASN A 64 -4.96 -2.19 -11.49
CA ASN A 64 -3.63 -1.73 -11.89
C ASN A 64 -3.26 -0.31 -11.46
N VAL A 65 -4.03 0.27 -10.54
CA VAL A 65 -3.74 1.58 -9.97
C VAL A 65 -3.32 1.40 -8.52
N VAL A 66 -2.28 2.14 -8.11
CA VAL A 66 -1.83 2.20 -6.72
C VAL A 66 -2.15 3.59 -6.16
N TYR A 67 -2.62 3.63 -4.92
CA TYR A 67 -2.91 4.82 -4.16
C TYR A 67 -2.08 4.81 -2.88
N TYR A 68 -1.68 5.99 -2.42
CA TYR A 68 -1.15 6.20 -1.08
C TYR A 68 -2.15 7.02 -0.27
N TYR A 69 -2.21 6.77 1.03
CA TYR A 69 -3.04 7.56 1.93
C TYR A 69 -2.29 8.84 2.33
N ASP A 70 -2.90 10.00 2.10
CA ASP A 70 -2.46 11.28 2.63
C ASP A 70 -3.21 11.61 3.94
N PRO A 71 -2.53 11.53 5.10
CA PRO A 71 -3.16 11.83 6.38
C PRO A 71 -3.54 13.32 6.55
N LEU A 72 -2.93 14.22 5.78
CA LEU A 72 -3.22 15.65 5.87
C LEU A 72 -4.54 16.00 5.17
N GLY A 73 -4.76 15.42 3.99
CA GLY A 73 -5.99 15.55 3.23
C GLY A 73 -7.11 14.58 3.62
N ASP A 74 -6.81 13.59 4.47
CA ASP A 74 -7.69 12.45 4.77
C ASP A 74 -8.22 11.79 3.48
N ALA A 75 -7.31 11.54 2.54
CA ALA A 75 -7.67 11.11 1.19
C ALA A 75 -6.67 10.12 0.61
N TRP A 76 -7.18 9.25 -0.26
CA TRP A 76 -6.36 8.38 -1.10
C TRP A 76 -5.95 9.11 -2.37
N LEU A 77 -4.64 9.23 -2.59
CA LEU A 77 -4.06 9.92 -3.73
C LEU A 77 -3.35 8.92 -4.64
N LEU A 78 -3.37 9.19 -5.94
CA LEU A 78 -2.74 8.34 -6.94
C LEU A 78 -1.21 8.30 -6.71
N LEU A 79 -0.68 7.11 -6.45
CA LEU A 79 0.76 6.88 -6.39
C LEU A 79 1.26 6.63 -7.82
N GLY A 80 1.42 7.71 -8.57
CA GLY A 80 2.11 7.77 -9.88
C GLY A 80 1.68 6.71 -10.90
N ALA A 81 0.88 7.11 -11.89
CA ALA A 81 0.77 6.38 -13.15
C ALA A 81 1.92 6.78 -14.09
N GLY A 82 3.15 6.32 -13.81
CA GLY A 82 4.32 6.51 -14.69
C GLY A 82 4.90 7.91 -14.77
#